data_AF-A0A2S2PDN0-F1
#
_entry.id   AF-A0A2S2PDN0-F1
#
_cell.length_a   1.000
_cell.length_b   1.000
_cell.length_c   1.000
_cell.angle_alpha   90.00
_cell.angle_beta   90.00
_cell.angle_gamma   90.00
#
_symmetry.space_group_name_H-M   'P 1'
#
loop_
_entity.id
_entity.type
_entity.pdbx_description
1 polymer ?
#
loop_
_entity_poly.entity_id
_entity_poly.type
_entity_poly.pdbx_seq_one_letter_code
_entity_poly.pdbx_strand_id
1 'polypeptide(L)'
;MQNLGRVLEDYKDTYYTQVFMSIFFCYIFLQTFAIPGSISLSILCGFLYPFVLALAIICFCSAMGACFCYLLSMTIGRRLAYKYFPDRIKSYAKLVKKHNDNMFCYIMFLRITPFLPNWFINVCAPLVDVPLIPFWLGTFFGVAVPSVLVVQAGQTL
;
A
#
# COMPACT_ATOMS: atom_id res chain seq x y z
N MET A 1 -1.51 -11.21 20.70
CA MET A 1 -0.99 -9.85 20.44
C MET A 1 -1.04 -8.94 21.66
N GLN A 2 -1.95 -9.16 22.62
CA GLN A 2 -2.08 -8.31 23.83
C GLN A 2 -0.78 -8.15 24.65
N ASN A 3 -0.01 -9.24 24.86
CA ASN A 3 1.27 -9.14 25.56
C ASN A 3 2.33 -8.31 24.82
N LEU A 4 2.33 -8.31 23.47
CA LEU A 4 3.28 -7.54 22.68
C LEU A 4 2.89 -6.05 22.64
N GLY A 5 1.57 -5.78 22.51
CA GLY A 5 1.03 -4.42 22.57
C GLY A 5 1.33 -3.75 23.90
N ARG A 6 1.15 -4.47 25.02
CA ARG A 6 1.39 -3.96 26.37
C ARG A 6 2.87 -3.67 26.66
N VAL A 7 3.79 -4.49 26.15
CA VAL A 7 5.24 -4.24 26.24
C VAL A 7 5.64 -3.04 25.37
N LEU A 8 5.04 -2.89 24.17
CA LEU A 8 5.28 -1.73 23.31
C LEU A 8 4.69 -0.43 23.89
N GLU A 9 3.58 -0.51 24.63
CA GLU A 9 2.97 0.62 25.30
C GLU A 9 3.85 1.13 26.45
N ASP A 10 4.41 0.22 27.26
CA ASP A 10 5.44 0.55 28.27
C ASP A 10 6.72 1.12 27.63
N TYR A 11 7.13 0.59 26.47
CA TYR A 11 8.31 1.10 25.73
C TYR A 11 8.06 2.44 25.03
N LYS A 12 6.81 2.72 24.64
CA LYS A 12 6.40 3.95 23.94
C LYS A 12 6.62 5.18 24.83
N ASP A 13 6.44 5.07 26.13
CA ASP A 13 6.63 6.19 27.07
C ASP A 13 8.09 6.66 27.15
N THR A 14 9.06 5.80 26.81
CA THR A 14 10.49 6.15 26.82
C THR A 14 11.06 6.36 25.41
N TYR A 15 10.56 5.66 24.39
CA TYR A 15 11.12 5.64 23.03
C TYR A 15 10.08 5.77 21.89
N TYR A 16 9.05 6.60 22.09
CA TYR A 16 7.97 6.87 21.12
C TYR A 16 8.45 7.01 19.65
N THR A 17 9.49 7.83 19.43
CA THR A 17 10.01 8.14 18.09
C THR A 17 10.72 6.96 17.44
N GLN A 18 11.42 6.11 18.22
CA GLN A 18 12.14 4.97 17.67
C GLN A 18 11.19 3.86 17.24
N VAL A 19 10.17 3.58 18.05
CA VAL A 19 9.11 2.61 17.71
C VAL A 19 8.36 3.09 16.46
N PHE A 20 8.03 4.38 16.41
CA PHE A 20 7.39 5.01 15.26
C PHE A 20 8.20 4.82 13.97
N MET A 21 9.47 5.22 13.98
CA MET A 21 10.35 5.12 12.82
C MET A 21 10.54 3.66 12.39
N SER A 22 10.67 2.74 13.34
CA SER A 22 10.81 1.31 13.04
C SER A 22 9.58 0.75 12.34
N ILE A 23 8.38 1.06 12.84
CA ILE A 23 7.12 0.66 12.19
C ILE A 23 7.01 1.29 10.80
N PHE A 24 7.33 2.58 10.68
CA PHE A 24 7.29 3.30 9.41
C PHE A 24 8.19 2.67 8.34
N PHE A 25 9.47 2.45 8.65
CA PHE A 25 10.41 1.83 7.71
C PHE A 25 10.05 0.37 7.41
N CYS A 26 9.66 -0.40 8.42
CA CYS A 26 9.26 -1.80 8.22
C CYS A 26 8.02 -1.89 7.33
N TYR A 27 7.03 -1.02 7.54
CA TYR A 27 5.83 -0.96 6.71
C TYR A 27 6.19 -0.67 5.25
N ILE A 28 6.97 0.39 5.00
CA ILE A 28 7.38 0.75 3.64
C ILE A 28 8.15 -0.40 2.99
N PHE A 29 9.04 -1.05 3.73
CA PHE A 29 9.80 -2.20 3.23
C PHE A 29 8.87 -3.34 2.81
N LEU A 30 7.98 -3.79 3.70
CA LEU A 30 7.01 -4.85 3.40
C LEU A 30 6.14 -4.48 2.19
N GLN A 31 5.68 -3.23 2.11
CA GLN A 31 4.85 -2.75 1.01
C GLN A 31 5.62 -2.66 -0.31
N THR A 32 6.89 -2.28 -0.26
CA THR A 32 7.79 -2.17 -1.43
C THR A 32 8.07 -3.54 -2.02
N PHE A 33 8.33 -4.53 -1.16
CA PHE A 33 8.62 -5.91 -1.55
C PHE A 33 7.38 -6.80 -1.68
N ALA A 34 6.17 -6.24 -1.62
CA ALA A 34 4.92 -6.97 -1.77
C ALA A 34 4.70 -8.09 -0.72
N ILE A 35 5.33 -7.99 0.44
CA ILE A 35 5.31 -9.05 1.46
C ILE A 35 4.00 -8.97 2.26
N PRO A 36 3.23 -10.08 2.36
CA PRO A 36 2.05 -10.13 3.21
C PRO A 36 2.48 -10.06 4.69
N GLY A 37 2.19 -8.94 5.34
CA GLY A 37 2.59 -8.68 6.73
C GLY A 37 2.25 -7.28 7.25
N SER A 38 1.99 -6.33 6.33
CA SER A 38 1.60 -4.95 6.65
C SER A 38 0.29 -4.83 7.43
N ILE A 39 -0.62 -5.82 7.34
CA ILE A 39 -1.87 -5.84 8.11
C ILE A 39 -1.59 -5.93 9.61
N SER A 40 -0.65 -6.79 10.04
CA SER A 40 -0.28 -6.92 11.45
C SER A 40 0.30 -5.63 12.02
N LEU A 41 1.15 -4.93 11.25
CA LEU A 41 1.67 -3.62 11.64
C LEU A 41 0.59 -2.54 11.68
N SER A 42 -0.41 -2.62 10.80
CA SER A 42 -1.55 -1.68 10.79
C SER A 42 -2.41 -1.81 12.05
N ILE A 43 -2.68 -3.05 12.49
CA ILE A 43 -3.38 -3.33 13.75
C ILE A 43 -2.57 -2.77 14.93
N LEU A 44 -1.26 -3.03 14.94
CA LEU A 44 -0.35 -2.54 15.97
C LEU A 44 -0.33 -0.99 16.03
N CYS A 45 -0.31 -0.32 14.87
CA CYS A 45 -0.46 1.14 14.79
C CYS A 45 -1.79 1.63 15.37
N GLY A 46 -2.90 0.93 15.10
CA GLY A 46 -4.21 1.29 15.65
C GLY A 46 -4.31 1.11 17.16
N PHE A 47 -3.57 0.16 17.73
CA PHE A 47 -3.44 -0.03 19.17
C PHE A 47 -2.57 1.07 19.82
N LEU A 48 -1.45 1.44 19.20
CA LEU A 48 -0.46 2.37 19.79
C LEU A 48 -0.78 3.86 19.62
N TYR A 49 -1.48 4.23 18.55
CA TYR A 49 -1.68 5.63 18.15
C TYR A 49 -3.17 5.96 18.04
N PRO A 50 -3.57 7.24 18.22
CA PRO A 50 -4.96 7.63 18.03
C PRO A 50 -5.39 7.39 16.57
N PHE A 51 -6.66 7.02 16.40
CA PHE A 51 -7.27 6.58 15.14
C PHE A 51 -6.86 7.42 13.92
N VAL A 52 -7.00 8.74 14.02
CA VAL A 52 -6.72 9.67 12.91
C VAL A 52 -5.24 9.66 12.54
N LEU A 53 -4.36 9.63 13.53
CA LEU A 53 -2.91 9.61 13.32
C LEU A 53 -2.50 8.27 12.69
N ALA A 54 -2.95 7.15 13.27
CA ALA A 54 -2.68 5.80 12.76
C ALA A 54 -3.11 5.67 11.29
N LEU A 55 -4.32 6.10 10.97
CA LEU A 55 -4.86 6.06 9.60
C LEU A 55 -4.01 6.89 8.63
N ALA A 56 -3.66 8.13 9.00
CA ALA A 56 -2.86 9.01 8.16
C ALA A 56 -1.48 8.41 7.87
N ILE A 57 -0.81 7.84 8.88
CA ILE A 57 0.49 7.18 8.74
C ILE A 57 0.38 5.98 7.81
N ILE A 58 -0.59 5.09 8.04
CA ILE A 58 -0.77 3.87 7.24
C ILE A 58 -1.04 4.23 5.78
N CYS A 59 -1.93 5.19 5.51
CA CYS A 59 -2.23 5.63 4.14
C CYS A 59 -0.99 6.22 3.47
N PHE A 60 -0.23 7.05 4.17
CA PHE A 60 0.98 7.68 3.66
C PHE A 60 2.10 6.65 3.39
N CYS A 61 2.37 5.77 4.34
CA CYS A 61 3.34 4.67 4.21
C CYS A 61 2.96 3.73 3.06
N SER A 62 1.67 3.40 2.93
CA SER A 62 1.17 2.54 1.87
C SER A 62 1.33 3.18 0.50
N ALA A 63 0.99 4.47 0.37
CA ALA A 63 1.12 5.20 -0.88
C ALA A 63 2.60 5.36 -1.29
N MET A 64 3.51 5.66 -0.35
CA MET A 64 4.95 5.72 -0.62
C MET A 64 5.55 4.35 -0.96
N GLY A 65 5.23 3.31 -0.20
CA GLY A 65 5.69 1.95 -0.49
C GLY A 65 5.19 1.43 -1.83
N ALA A 66 3.95 1.79 -2.21
CA ALA A 66 3.41 1.49 -3.53
C ALA A 66 4.16 2.24 -4.64
N CYS A 67 4.57 3.50 -4.43
CA CYS A 67 5.43 4.22 -5.37
C CYS A 67 6.80 3.56 -5.55
N PHE A 68 7.44 3.11 -4.47
CA PHE A 68 8.72 2.40 -4.58
C PHE A 68 8.56 1.06 -5.31
N CYS A 69 7.49 0.31 -5.01
CA CYS A 69 7.16 -0.91 -5.73
C CYS A 69 6.89 -0.65 -7.22
N TYR A 70 6.17 0.44 -7.54
CA TYR A 70 5.93 0.89 -8.91
C TYR A 70 7.25 1.18 -9.64
N LEU A 71 8.19 1.91 -9.01
CA LEU A 71 9.50 2.23 -9.59
C LEU A 71 10.35 0.96 -9.82
N LEU A 72 10.35 0.03 -8.87
CA LEU A 72 11.01 -1.28 -9.01
C LEU A 72 10.40 -2.08 -10.16
N SER A 73 9.08 -2.15 -10.25
CA SER A 73 8.40 -2.83 -11.35
C SER A 73 8.61 -2.11 -12.70
N MET A 74 8.70 -0.78 -12.71
CA MET A 74 9.00 -0.02 -13.92
C MET A 74 10.40 -0.31 -14.46
N THR A 75 11.39 -0.49 -13.59
CA THR A 75 12.77 -0.77 -13.97
C THR A 75 13.01 -2.23 -14.34
N ILE A 76 12.52 -3.16 -13.49
CA ILE A 76 12.76 -4.60 -13.64
C ILE A 76 11.56 -5.27 -14.35
N GLY A 77 10.36 -5.05 -13.83
CA GLY A 77 9.12 -5.69 -14.29
C GLY A 77 8.79 -5.38 -15.74
N ARG A 78 8.96 -4.13 -16.20
CA ARG A 78 8.73 -3.75 -17.60
C ARG A 78 9.61 -4.54 -18.57
N ARG A 79 10.91 -4.67 -18.30
CA ARG A 79 11.82 -5.44 -19.15
C ARG A 79 11.46 -6.92 -19.19
N LEU A 80 11.15 -7.50 -18.03
CA LEU A 80 10.79 -8.92 -17.93
C LEU A 80 9.47 -9.20 -18.65
N ALA A 81 8.44 -8.41 -18.38
CA ALA A 81 7.10 -8.62 -18.91
C ALA A 81 7.06 -8.43 -20.43
N TYR A 82 7.77 -7.43 -20.99
CA TYR A 82 7.89 -7.28 -22.45
C TYR A 82 8.63 -8.46 -23.10
N LYS A 83 9.51 -9.15 -22.39
CA LYS A 83 10.21 -10.35 -22.87
C LYS A 83 9.31 -11.59 -22.88
N TYR A 84 8.48 -11.77 -21.85
CA TYR A 84 7.62 -12.96 -21.73
C TYR A 84 6.25 -12.81 -22.43
N PHE A 85 5.63 -11.63 -22.41
CA PHE A 85 4.26 -11.41 -22.91
C PHE A 85 4.06 -10.05 -23.61
N PRO A 86 4.75 -9.77 -24.74
CA PRO A 86 4.70 -8.47 -25.41
C PRO A 86 3.31 -8.08 -25.93
N ASP A 87 2.56 -9.03 -26.53
CA ASP A 87 1.28 -8.72 -27.20
C ASP A 87 0.13 -8.46 -26.22
N ARG A 88 0.11 -9.19 -25.10
CA ARG A 88 -0.86 -8.97 -24.02
C ARG A 88 -0.66 -7.58 -23.41
N ILE A 89 0.58 -7.21 -23.09
CA ILE A 89 0.89 -5.90 -22.49
C ILE A 89 0.48 -4.77 -23.41
N LYS A 90 0.80 -4.83 -24.70
CA LYS A 90 0.39 -3.82 -25.68
C LYS A 90 -1.13 -3.70 -25.80
N SER A 91 -1.85 -4.82 -25.72
CA SER A 91 -3.32 -4.84 -25.78
C SER A 91 -3.94 -4.18 -24.54
N TYR A 92 -3.46 -4.51 -23.34
CA TYR A 92 -3.91 -3.88 -22.09
C TYR A 92 -3.54 -2.41 -22.01
N ALA A 93 -2.32 -2.03 -22.41
CA ALA A 93 -1.89 -0.64 -22.49
C ALA A 93 -2.77 0.18 -23.43
N LYS A 94 -3.15 -0.36 -24.60
CA LYS A 94 -4.12 0.28 -25.50
C LYS A 94 -5.51 0.41 -24.87
N LEU A 95 -6.00 -0.62 -24.19
CA LEU A 95 -7.31 -0.62 -23.54
C LEU A 95 -7.41 0.46 -22.46
N VAL A 96 -6.36 0.59 -21.65
CA VAL A 96 -6.27 1.57 -20.58
C VAL A 96 -6.04 2.98 -21.11
N LYS A 97 -5.24 3.14 -22.17
CA LYS A 97 -5.11 4.43 -22.87
C LYS A 97 -6.43 4.92 -23.47
N LYS A 98 -7.34 4.00 -23.82
CA LYS A 98 -8.69 4.30 -24.29
C LYS A 98 -9.66 4.71 -23.16
N HIS A 99 -9.37 4.34 -21.91
CA HIS A 99 -10.15 4.68 -20.71
C HIS A 99 -9.40 5.67 -19.79
N ASN A 100 -8.57 6.54 -20.37
CA ASN A 100 -7.70 7.45 -19.63
C ASN A 100 -8.48 8.42 -18.72
N ASP A 101 -9.71 8.76 -19.12
CA ASP A 101 -10.51 9.81 -18.47
C ASP A 101 -10.83 9.55 -16.99
N ASN A 102 -10.70 8.30 -16.50
CA ASN A 102 -11.01 7.94 -15.10
C ASN A 102 -10.03 6.92 -14.46
N MET A 103 -8.74 6.95 -14.81
CA MET A 103 -7.74 6.02 -14.25
C MET A 103 -7.68 6.01 -12.72
N PHE A 104 -7.76 7.19 -12.08
CA PHE A 104 -7.76 7.33 -10.63
C PHE A 104 -8.92 6.56 -9.99
N CYS A 105 -10.15 6.77 -10.49
CA CYS A 105 -11.35 6.09 -10.01
C CYS A 105 -11.26 4.58 -10.20
N TYR A 106 -10.67 4.13 -11.31
CA TYR A 106 -10.49 2.70 -11.59
C TYR A 106 -9.54 2.04 -10.59
N ILE A 107 -8.39 2.67 -10.30
CA ILE A 107 -7.42 2.15 -9.30
C ILE A 107 -8.02 2.18 -7.91
N MET A 108 -8.73 3.25 -7.57
CA MET A 108 -9.41 3.38 -6.28
C MET A 108 -10.46 2.26 -6.11
N PHE A 109 -11.30 2.03 -7.11
CA PHE A 109 -12.29 0.96 -7.11
C PHE A 109 -11.63 -0.41 -6.95
N LEU A 110 -10.58 -0.69 -7.74
CA LEU A 110 -9.81 -1.93 -7.66
C LEU A 110 -9.19 -2.18 -6.28
N ARG A 111 -8.77 -1.12 -5.56
CA ARG A 111 -8.18 -1.24 -4.22
C ARG A 111 -9.21 -1.37 -3.11
N ILE A 112 -10.40 -0.79 -3.30
CA ILE A 112 -11.53 -0.95 -2.38
C ILE A 112 -12.07 -2.39 -2.50
N THR A 113 -12.15 -2.94 -3.71
CA THR A 113 -12.53 -4.34 -3.91
C THR A 113 -11.37 -5.27 -3.52
N PRO A 114 -11.53 -6.21 -2.57
CA PRO A 114 -10.45 -7.11 -2.15
C PRO A 114 -10.09 -8.18 -3.19
N PHE A 115 -10.55 -8.04 -4.43
CA PHE A 115 -10.39 -9.03 -5.50
C PHE A 115 -8.95 -9.16 -5.97
N LEU A 116 -8.22 -8.03 -6.04
CA LEU A 116 -6.83 -8.01 -6.48
C LEU A 116 -5.92 -7.63 -5.31
N PRO A 117 -4.84 -8.38 -5.07
CA PRO A 117 -3.90 -8.01 -4.03
C PRO A 117 -3.19 -6.69 -4.38
N ASN A 118 -2.92 -5.86 -3.36
CA ASN A 118 -2.27 -4.56 -3.52
C ASN A 118 -0.95 -4.63 -4.31
N TRP A 119 -0.17 -5.69 -4.10
CA TRP A 119 1.09 -5.88 -4.83
C TRP A 119 0.89 -6.07 -6.33
N PHE A 120 -0.18 -6.77 -6.72
CA PHE A 120 -0.45 -7.05 -8.13
C PHE A 120 -0.73 -5.74 -8.87
N ILE A 121 -1.53 -4.86 -8.28
CA ILE A 121 -1.83 -3.53 -8.83
C ILE A 121 -0.53 -2.71 -8.93
N ASN A 122 0.34 -2.74 -7.91
CA ASN A 122 1.61 -2.01 -7.92
C ASN A 122 2.56 -2.48 -9.04
N VAL A 123 2.59 -3.79 -9.33
CA VAL A 123 3.42 -4.37 -10.38
C VAL A 123 2.82 -4.14 -11.77
N CYS A 124 1.49 -4.24 -11.90
CA CYS A 124 0.78 -4.08 -13.17
C CYS A 124 0.63 -2.63 -13.62
N ALA A 125 0.47 -1.67 -12.71
CA ALA A 125 0.32 -0.25 -13.04
C ALA A 125 1.40 0.29 -14.01
N PRO A 126 2.72 0.07 -13.79
CA PRO A 126 3.75 0.55 -14.71
C PRO A 126 3.82 -0.23 -16.04
N LEU A 127 3.29 -1.46 -16.07
CA LEU A 127 3.20 -2.27 -17.29
C LEU A 127 2.17 -1.73 -18.27
N VAL A 128 1.13 -1.09 -17.73
CA VAL A 128 0.00 -0.55 -18.48
C VAL A 128 0.15 0.98 -18.68
N ASP A 129 1.34 1.53 -18.41
CA ASP A 129 1.70 2.95 -18.54
C ASP A 129 0.73 3.90 -17.79
N VAL A 130 0.31 3.51 -16.57
CA VAL A 130 -0.49 4.36 -15.68
C VAL A 130 0.37 5.50 -15.09
N PRO A 131 -0.10 6.75 -15.03
CA PRO A 131 0.69 7.84 -14.44
C PRO A 131 0.84 7.68 -12.92
N LEU A 132 2.00 8.07 -12.38
CA LEU A 132 2.35 7.89 -10.96
C LEU A 132 1.42 8.66 -10.00
N ILE A 133 1.03 9.89 -10.37
CA ILE A 133 0.20 10.76 -9.52
C ILE A 133 -1.19 10.17 -9.25
N PRO A 134 -2.01 9.81 -10.28
CA PRO A 134 -3.32 9.19 -10.04
C PRO A 134 -3.19 7.81 -9.38
N PHE A 135 -2.09 7.09 -9.60
CA PHE A 135 -1.80 5.87 -8.88
C PHE A 135 -1.55 6.12 -7.39
N TRP A 136 -0.73 7.12 -7.03
CA TRP A 136 -0.44 7.47 -5.64
C TRP A 136 -1.70 7.94 -4.92
N LEU A 137 -2.46 8.86 -5.52
CA LEU A 137 -3.73 9.32 -4.97
C LEU A 137 -4.73 8.17 -4.82
N GLY A 138 -4.89 7.34 -5.86
CA GLY A 138 -5.82 6.21 -5.85
C GLY A 138 -5.45 5.17 -4.78
N THR A 139 -4.14 5.02 -4.50
CA THR A 139 -3.63 4.19 -3.41
C THR A 139 -3.92 4.80 -2.06
N PHE A 140 -3.66 6.10 -1.90
CA PHE A 140 -3.90 6.82 -0.66
C PHE A 140 -5.36 6.74 -0.21
N PHE A 141 -6.30 7.04 -1.12
CA PHE A 141 -7.74 6.97 -0.83
C PHE A 141 -8.28 5.53 -0.82
N GLY A 142 -7.81 4.67 -1.73
CA GLY A 142 -8.28 3.28 -1.82
C GLY A 142 -7.87 2.42 -0.63
N VAL A 143 -6.73 2.72 -0.01
CA VAL A 143 -6.25 2.01 1.20
C VAL A 143 -6.90 2.57 2.47
N ALA A 144 -7.36 3.82 2.47
CA ALA A 144 -8.01 4.41 3.63
C ALA A 144 -9.21 3.58 4.11
N VAL A 145 -10.08 3.14 3.20
CA VAL A 145 -11.28 2.35 3.55
C VAL A 145 -10.95 1.04 4.29
N PRO A 146 -10.11 0.12 3.75
CA PRO A 146 -9.73 -1.08 4.47
C PRO A 146 -8.89 -0.76 5.72
N SER A 147 -8.04 0.27 5.70
CA SER A 147 -7.25 0.67 6.87
C SER A 147 -8.12 1.14 8.04
N VAL A 148 -9.26 1.79 7.79
CA VAL A 148 -10.23 2.16 8.84
C VAL A 148 -10.69 0.91 9.60
N LEU A 149 -11.08 -0.14 8.89
CA LEU A 149 -11.54 -1.39 9.50
C LEU A 149 -10.44 -2.05 10.34
N VAL A 150 -9.20 -2.04 9.84
CA VAL A 150 -8.05 -2.65 10.52
C VAL A 150 -7.65 -1.86 11.76
N VAL A 151 -7.64 -0.53 11.68
CA VAL A 151 -7.34 0.35 12.82
C VAL A 151 -8.44 0.22 13.87
N GLN A 152 -9.71 0.19 13.49
CA GLN A 152 -10.83 -0.05 14.41
C GLN A 152 -10.68 -1.40 15.12
N ALA A 153 -10.36 -2.46 14.38
CA ALA A 153 -10.12 -3.78 14.97
C ALA A 153 -8.96 -3.75 15.99
N GLY A 154 -7.90 -2.99 15.71
CA GLY A 154 -6.78 -2.79 16.63
C GLY A 154 -7.12 -2.01 17.90
N GLN A 155 -8.06 -1.06 17.83
CA GLN A 155 -8.51 -0.30 19.00
C GLN A 155 -9.45 -1.09 19.92
N THR A 156 -10.15 -2.08 19.37
CA THR A 156 -11.06 -2.95 20.13
C THR A 156 -10.37 -4.13 20.83
N LEU A 157 -9.06 -4.32 20.61
CA LEU A 157 -8.25 -5.48 21.01
C LEU A 157 -7.48 -5.24 22.31
#